data_AF-A0A0K2TRF2-F1
#
_entry.id   AF-A0A0K2TRF2-F1
#
_cell.length_a   1.000
_cell.length_b   1.000
_cell.length_c   1.000
_cell.angle_alpha   90.00
_cell.angle_beta   90.00
_cell.angle_gamma   90.00
#
_symmetry.space_group_name_H-M   'P 1'
#
loop_
_entity.id
_entity.type
_entity.pdbx_description
1 polymer ?
#
loop_
_entity_poly.entity_id
_entity_poly.type
_entity_poly.pdbx_seq_one_letter_code
_entity_poly.pdbx_strand_id
1 'polypeptide(L)' 'MPKGLWKVGIVTKTYAGEYGLVRKVRIRTSTGEYDPPISKLCLLAARRELEEEKT' A
#
# COMPACT_ATOMS: atom_id res chain seq x y z
N MET A 1 -0.03 12.35 -18.28
CA MET A 1 1.39 12.11 -17.93
C MET A 1 2.03 11.31 -19.06
N PRO A 2 3.30 11.56 -19.43
CA PRO A 2 3.98 10.77 -20.44
C PRO A 2 3.98 9.29 -20.05
N LYS A 3 3.85 8.40 -21.05
CA LYS A 3 3.91 6.95 -20.80
C LYS A 3 5.29 6.61 -20.20
N GLY A 4 5.31 5.90 -19.08
CA GLY A 4 6.54 5.50 -18.38
C GLY A 4 6.98 6.40 -17.22
N LEU A 5 6.35 7.56 -16.99
CA LEU A 5 6.62 8.37 -15.79
C LEU A 5 5.63 8.05 -14.67
N TRP A 6 6.15 7.42 -13.61
CA TRP A 6 5.42 7.24 -12.37
C TRP A 6 5.62 8.45 -11.45
N LYS A 7 4.56 8.89 -10.79
CA LYS A 7 4.69 9.85 -9.69
C LYS A 7 5.37 9.13 -8.53
N VAL A 8 6.55 9.61 -8.14
CA VAL A 8 7.32 9.07 -7.01
C VAL A 8 6.99 9.89 -5.76
N GLY A 9 6.94 9.23 -4.61
CA GLY A 9 6.81 9.85 -3.31
C GLY A 9 7.65 9.12 -2.27
N ILE A 10 8.07 9.84 -1.22
CA ILE A 10 8.88 9.32 -0.12
C ILE A 10 7.96 9.05 1.07
N VAL A 11 8.10 7.88 1.70
CA VAL A 11 7.41 7.57 2.95
C VAL A 11 8.01 8.38 4.09
N THR A 12 7.20 9.19 4.77
CA THR A 12 7.65 10.02 5.90
C THR A 12 7.21 9.47 7.26
N LYS A 13 6.07 8.77 7.30
CA LYS A 13 5.57 8.07 8.50
C LYS A 13 4.89 6.76 8.12
N THR A 14 5.00 5.76 8.98
CA THR A 14 4.29 4.48 8.89
C THR A 14 3.32 4.34 10.04
N TYR A 15 2.14 3.81 9.78
CA TYR A 15 1.14 3.49 10.79
C TYR A 15 0.95 1.98 10.80
N ALA A 16 1.49 1.34 11.85
CA ALA A 16 1.36 -0.10 12.05
C ALA A 16 -0.09 -0.46 12.43
N GLY A 17 -0.57 -1.57 11.89
CA GLY A 17 -1.78 -2.24 12.38
C GLY A 17 -1.49 -3.12 13.58
N GLU A 18 -2.55 -3.65 14.17
CA GLU A 18 -2.52 -4.49 15.39
C GLU A 18 -1.59 -5.71 15.30
N TYR A 19 -1.38 -6.24 14.11
CA TYR A 19 -0.48 -7.39 13.85
C TYR A 19 0.95 -6.99 13.50
N GLY A 20 1.35 -5.72 13.73
CA GLY A 20 2.68 -5.20 13.38
C GLY A 20 2.88 -4.92 11.88
N LEU A 21 1.88 -5.21 11.03
CA LEU A 21 1.93 -4.93 9.60
C LEU A 21 1.53 -3.49 9.29
N VAL A 22 2.32 -2.79 8.47
CA VAL A 22 2.04 -1.39 8.07
C VAL A 22 0.82 -1.37 7.14
N ARG A 23 -0.29 -0.79 7.60
CA ARG A 23 -1.55 -0.67 6.82
C ARG A 23 -1.70 0.68 6.13
N LYS A 24 -1.00 1.71 6.62
CA LYS A 24 -1.08 3.08 6.11
C LYS A 24 0.27 3.76 6.25
N VAL A 25 0.60 4.63 5.30
CA VAL A 25 1.82 5.44 5.30
C VAL A 25 1.49 6.88 4.95
N ARG A 26 2.22 7.84 5.50
CA ARG A 26 2.22 9.23 5.01
C ARG A 26 3.28 9.35 3.92
N ILE A 27 2.91 9.95 2.79
CA ILE A 27 3.79 10.10 1.64
C ILE A 27 4.00 11.59 1.36
N ARG A 28 5.26 11.98 1.15
CA ARG A 28 5.64 13.28 0.60
C ARG A 28 5.93 13.15 -0.88
N THR A 29 5.22 13.91 -1.71
CA THR A 29 5.50 14.07 -3.13
C THR A 29 6.03 15.48 -3.41
N SER A 30 6.39 15.77 -4.66
CA SER A 30 6.79 17.12 -5.09
C SER A 30 5.69 18.17 -4.89
N THR A 31 4.43 17.75 -4.74
CA THR A 31 3.26 18.63 -4.64
C THR A 31 2.72 18.75 -3.22
N GLY A 32 3.31 18.05 -2.24
CA GLY A 32 2.88 18.11 -0.84
C GLY A 32 2.92 16.77 -0.11
N GLU A 33 2.38 16.75 1.11
CA GLU A 33 2.21 15.53 1.89
C GLU A 33 0.74 15.11 1.92
N TYR A 34 0.49 13.82 1.78
CA TYR A 34 -0.85 13.28 1.95
C TYR A 34 -0.83 11.88 2.54
N ASP A 35 -1.97 11.53 3.14
CA ASP A 35 -2.27 10.21 3.63
C ASP A 35 -3.15 9.50 2.56
N PRO A 36 -2.64 8.48 1.84
CA PRO A 36 -3.41 7.78 0.83
C PRO A 36 -4.61 7.07 1.47
N PRO A 37 -5.79 7.08 0.81
CA PRO A 37 -6.97 6.41 1.33
C PRO A 37 -6.81 4.88 1.30
N ILE A 38 -7.19 4.20 2.37
CA ILE A 38 -7.19 2.73 2.51
C ILE A 38 -8.44 2.14 1.81
N SER A 39 -8.83 2.65 0.63
CA SER A 39 -10.05 2.21 -0.05
C SER A 39 -9.82 1.24 -1.20
N LYS A 40 -8.55 0.97 -1.56
CA LYS A 40 -8.17 0.02 -2.63
C LYS A 40 -7.03 -0.90 -2.20
N LEU A 41 -7.23 -1.65 -1.13
CA LEU A 41 -6.38 -2.81 -0.87
C LEU A 41 -6.83 -3.93 -1.80
N CYS A 42 -6.02 -4.24 -2.82
CA CYS A 42 -6.14 -5.52 -3.50
C CYS A 42 -5.56 -6.56 -2.52
N LEU A 43 -6.42 -7.41 -1.97
CA LEU A 43 -5.97 -8.57 -1.20
C LEU A 43 -5.22 -9.47 -2.18
N LEU A 44 -3.90 -9.50 -2.08
CA LEU A 44 -3.09 -10.52 -2.72
C LEU A 44 -3.30 -11.79 -1.90
N ALA A 45 -3.89 -12.82 -2.51
CA ALA A 45 -4.18 -14.08 -1.82
C ALA A 45 -2.92 -14.56 -1.09
N ALA A 46 -3.06 -14.79 0.21
CA ALA A 46 -1.97 -15.37 0.98
C ALA A 46 -1.76 -16.80 0.49
N ARG A 47 -0.51 -17.30 0.53
CA ARG A 47 -0.17 -18.65 0.08
C ARG A 47 -1.07 -19.74 0.69
N ARG A 48 -1.53 -19.53 1.94
CA ARG A 48 -2.47 -20.42 2.63
C ARG A 48 -3.85 -20.48 1.96
N GLU A 49 -4.38 -19.32 1.52
CA GLU A 49 -5.69 -19.23 0.86
C GLU A 49 -5.65 -19.89 -0.54
N LEU A 50 -4.50 -19.83 -1.23
CA LEU A 50 -4.28 -20.54 -2.51
C LEU A 50 -4.18 -22.07 -2.36
N GLU A 51 -3.81 -22.57 -1.19
CA GLU A 51 -3.69 -24.00 -0.89
C GLU A 51 -5.05 -24.59 -0.46
N GLU A 52 -5.88 -23.80 0.25
CA GLU A 52 -7.23 -24.19 0.69
C GLU A 52 -8.23 -24.30 -0.48
N GLU A 53 -8.09 -23.50 -1.55
CA GLU A 53 -8.99 -23.53 -2.72
C GLU A 53 -8.77 -24.73 -3.67
N LYS A 54 -7.81 -25.61 -3.37
CA LYS A 54 -7.52 -26.82 -4.17
C LYS A 54 -8.15 -28.11 -3.64
N THR A 55 -8.94 -28.04 -2.56
CA THR A 55 -9.64 -29.21 -1.99
C THR A 55 -11.12 -29.14 -2.31
#